data_AF-A0A7W0KJR9-F1
#
_entry.id   AF-A0A7W0KJR9-F1
#
_cell.length_a   1.000
_cell.length_b   1.000
_cell.length_c   1.000
_cell.angle_alpha   90.00
_cell.angle_beta   90.00
_cell.angle_gamma   90.00
#
_symmetry.space_group_name_H-M   'P 1'
#
loop_
_entity.id
_entity.type
_entity.pdbx_description
1 polymer ?
#
loop_
_entity_poly.entity_id
_entity_poly.type
_entity_poly.pdbx_seq_one_letter_code
_entity_poly.pdbx_strand_id
1 'polypeptide(L)'
;MARIKVYTEATDRRAFACALDWPGWARAAKTEELALAALTGYAQRYEPVAAAAGIRWPAALDFEVVERLEGSGSTEFGVLDKPPKADSDPITALKAGRQAALLQASWELLDDIAAHAPAALRKGPRGGGRDRDKVVEHVIASEAGYARQIGIRQDPKSSDLSPAAVRSRRAQILTVLSSASDGSPLISKGWPLRYAVRRFAWHVLDHAWEIEDKSE
;
A
#
# COMPACT_ATOMS: atom_id res chain seq x y z
N MET A 1 17.29 9.29 16.46
CA MET A 1 16.74 9.09 15.10
C MET A 1 16.33 7.63 14.98
N ALA A 2 15.08 7.35 14.61
CA ALA A 2 14.65 5.98 14.35
C ALA A 2 15.14 5.57 12.96
N ARG A 3 15.81 4.43 12.87
CA ARG A 3 16.27 3.88 11.60
C ARG A 3 15.17 3.02 10.99
N ILE A 4 14.63 3.47 9.87
CA ILE A 4 13.59 2.78 9.12
C ILE A 4 14.26 1.96 8.03
N LYS A 5 14.03 0.65 8.06
CA LYS A 5 14.52 -0.24 7.01
C LYS A 5 13.68 -0.05 5.75
N VAL A 6 14.37 0.18 4.63
CA VAL A 6 13.78 0.41 3.33
C VAL A 6 14.32 -0.62 2.36
N TYR A 7 13.49 -1.09 1.44
CA TYR A 7 13.97 -1.73 0.21
C TYR A 7 13.67 -0.86 -0.99
N THR A 8 14.45 -1.03 -2.04
CA THR A 8 14.23 -0.34 -3.32
C THR A 8 13.92 -1.35 -4.41
N GLU A 9 13.11 -0.95 -5.37
CA GLU A 9 12.78 -1.73 -6.57
C GLU A 9 12.96 -0.80 -7.77
N ALA A 10 13.90 -1.09 -8.67
CA ALA A 10 14.32 -0.13 -9.68
C ALA A 10 14.58 -0.73 -11.06
N THR A 11 14.18 0.01 -12.09
CA THR A 11 14.63 -0.13 -13.48
C THR A 11 15.42 1.12 -13.88
N ASP A 12 15.95 1.15 -15.10
CA ASP A 12 16.67 2.32 -15.64
C ASP A 12 15.81 3.60 -15.72
N ARG A 13 14.48 3.49 -15.66
CA ARG A 13 13.57 4.63 -15.85
C ARG A 13 12.74 4.98 -14.62
N ARG A 14 12.69 4.10 -13.62
CA ARG A 14 11.88 4.29 -12.42
C ARG A 14 12.42 3.48 -11.25
N ALA A 15 12.39 4.08 -10.08
CA ALA A 15 12.68 3.41 -8.82
C ALA A 15 11.56 3.66 -7.81
N PHE A 16 11.33 2.68 -6.95
CA PHE A 16 10.53 2.78 -5.74
C PHE A 16 11.43 2.68 -4.52
N ALA A 17 11.09 3.41 -3.46
CA ALA A 17 11.62 3.21 -2.12
C ALA A 17 10.44 2.91 -1.18
N CYS A 18 10.56 1.85 -0.36
CA CYS A 18 9.45 1.31 0.42
C CYS A 18 9.87 0.97 1.85
N ALA A 19 9.18 1.50 2.85
CA ALA A 19 9.45 1.22 4.26
C ALA A 19 8.92 -0.17 4.67
N LEU A 20 9.80 -1.03 5.20
CA LEU A 20 9.47 -2.44 5.47
C LEU A 20 8.42 -2.60 6.58
N ASP A 21 8.61 -1.91 7.71
CA ASP A 21 7.78 -2.02 8.92
C ASP A 21 6.61 -1.01 8.96
N TRP A 22 6.45 -0.22 7.89
CA TRP A 22 5.39 0.78 7.72
C TRP A 22 4.66 0.53 6.39
N PRO A 23 3.81 -0.51 6.30
CA PRO A 23 3.17 -0.91 5.06
C PRO A 23 2.44 0.25 4.38
N GLY A 24 2.62 0.35 3.07
CA GLY A 24 2.05 1.40 2.22
C GLY A 24 2.86 2.70 2.15
N TRP A 25 3.80 2.94 3.07
CA TRP A 25 4.73 4.06 2.92
C TRP A 25 5.79 3.71 1.88
N ALA A 26 5.49 4.07 0.63
CA ALA A 26 6.38 3.90 -0.50
C ALA A 26 6.21 5.04 -1.49
N ARG A 27 7.28 5.43 -2.18
CA ARG A 27 7.24 6.45 -3.23
C ARG A 27 8.07 6.06 -4.43
N ALA A 28 7.58 6.45 -5.60
CA ALA A 28 8.27 6.27 -6.87
C ALA A 28 8.94 7.56 -7.34
N ALA A 29 10.08 7.43 -7.99
CA ALA A 29 10.74 8.52 -8.71
C ALA A 29 11.55 7.98 -9.89
N LYS A 30 12.29 8.86 -10.58
CA LYS A 30 13.15 8.46 -11.71
C LYS A 30 14.39 7.67 -11.28
N THR A 31 14.91 7.92 -10.08
CA THR A 31 16.10 7.26 -9.54
C THR A 31 15.87 6.83 -8.10
N GLU A 32 16.72 5.94 -7.58
CA GLU A 32 16.65 5.47 -6.18
C GLU A 32 16.75 6.64 -5.19
N GLU A 33 17.68 7.57 -5.41
CA GLU A 33 17.93 8.71 -4.53
C GLU A 33 16.70 9.64 -4.47
N LEU A 34 16.08 9.87 -5.63
CA LEU A 34 14.85 10.67 -5.71
C LEU A 34 13.66 9.94 -5.07
N ALA A 35 13.61 8.61 -5.16
CA ALA A 35 12.55 7.81 -4.54
C ALA A 35 12.67 7.86 -3.01
N LEU A 36 13.89 7.78 -2.47
CA LEU A 36 14.17 7.97 -1.04
C LEU A 36 13.85 9.39 -0.59
N ALA A 37 14.22 10.42 -1.36
CA ALA A 37 13.87 11.80 -1.06
C ALA A 37 12.34 12.02 -1.05
N ALA A 38 11.63 11.44 -2.03
CA ALA A 38 10.16 11.49 -2.08
C ALA A 38 9.53 10.75 -0.90
N LEU A 39 10.11 9.62 -0.46
CA LEU A 39 9.68 8.88 0.71
C LEU A 39 9.78 9.74 1.97
N THR A 40 10.90 10.46 2.15
CA THR A 40 11.09 11.44 3.25
C THR A 40 10.02 12.53 3.18
N GLY A 41 9.80 13.11 1.99
CA GLY A 41 8.81 14.18 1.80
C GLY A 41 7.37 13.78 2.16
N TYR A 42 7.06 12.47 2.13
CA TYR A 42 5.74 11.94 2.46
C TYR A 42 5.65 11.38 3.89
N ALA A 43 6.71 11.52 4.71
CA ALA A 43 6.71 11.07 6.10
C ALA A 43 5.54 11.66 6.90
N GLN A 44 5.32 12.97 6.80
CA GLN A 44 4.22 13.66 7.52
C GLN A 44 2.84 13.24 7.02
N ARG A 45 2.72 12.83 5.76
CA ARG A 45 1.45 12.31 5.22
C ARG A 45 1.15 10.88 5.70
N TYR A 46 2.16 10.15 6.14
CA TYR A 46 1.99 8.81 6.73
C TYR A 46 1.77 8.85 8.24
N GLU A 47 2.20 9.91 8.93
CA GLU A 47 2.02 10.07 10.38
C GLU A 47 0.55 9.86 10.85
N PRO A 48 -0.49 10.41 10.17
CA PRO A 48 -1.88 10.13 10.51
C PRO A 48 -2.26 8.65 10.45
N VAL A 49 -1.69 7.89 9.51
CA VAL A 49 -1.91 6.43 9.38
C VAL A 49 -1.35 5.72 10.61
N ALA A 50 -0.14 6.08 11.04
CA ALA A 50 0.47 5.52 12.24
C ALA A 50 -0.35 5.87 13.50
N ALA A 51 -0.79 7.12 13.63
CA ALA A 51 -1.61 7.58 14.75
C ALA A 51 -2.95 6.82 14.84
N ALA A 52 -3.67 6.69 13.72
CA ALA A 52 -4.94 5.95 13.65
C ALA A 52 -4.76 4.46 13.99
N ALA A 53 -3.62 3.86 13.61
CA ALA A 53 -3.26 2.50 13.99
C ALA A 53 -2.81 2.35 15.47
N GLY A 54 -2.82 3.43 16.27
CA GLY A 54 -2.37 3.41 17.67
C GLY A 54 -0.85 3.23 17.81
N ILE A 55 -0.09 3.58 16.77
CA ILE A 55 1.35 3.38 16.69
C ILE A 55 2.07 4.71 16.83
N ARG A 56 2.98 4.80 17.81
CA ARG A 56 3.81 5.99 17.98
C ARG A 56 4.67 6.25 16.75
N TRP A 57 4.49 7.43 16.16
CA TRP A 57 5.33 7.92 15.07
C TRP A 57 6.70 8.39 15.59
N PRO A 58 7.82 8.07 14.92
CA PRO A 58 9.13 8.56 15.34
C PRO A 58 9.34 10.05 15.04
N ALA A 59 9.86 10.80 16.01
CA ALA A 59 10.11 12.25 15.87
C ALA A 59 11.23 12.61 14.87
N ALA A 60 12.14 11.67 14.58
CA ALA A 60 13.21 11.85 13.60
C ALA A 60 13.47 10.51 12.91
N LEU A 61 13.62 10.54 11.59
CA LEU A 61 13.67 9.37 10.72
C LEU A 61 14.99 9.33 9.96
N ASP A 62 15.59 8.14 9.87
CA ASP A 62 16.70 7.78 8.98
C ASP A 62 16.25 6.63 8.08
N PHE A 63 16.78 6.56 6.87
CA PHE A 63 16.54 5.40 6.00
C PHE A 63 17.79 4.55 5.84
N GLU A 64 17.61 3.25 6.08
CA GLU A 64 18.61 2.23 5.80
C GLU A 64 18.11 1.35 4.67
N VAL A 65 18.76 1.43 3.50
CA VAL A 65 18.44 0.54 2.38
C VAL A 65 19.03 -0.84 2.67
N VAL A 66 18.16 -1.78 3.02
CA VAL A 66 18.55 -3.15 3.40
C VAL A 66 18.50 -4.15 2.25
N GLU A 67 17.80 -3.80 1.17
CA GLU A 67 17.68 -4.63 -0.03
C GLU A 67 17.42 -3.75 -1.26
N ARG A 68 18.01 -4.14 -2.40
CA ARG A 68 17.77 -3.53 -3.70
C ARG A 68 17.30 -4.62 -4.65
N LEU A 69 16.11 -4.45 -5.22
CA LEU A 69 15.49 -5.35 -6.17
C LEU A 69 15.60 -4.75 -7.57
N GLU A 70 15.97 -5.57 -8.54
CA GLU A 70 15.77 -5.23 -9.95
C GLU A 70 14.26 -5.17 -10.21
N GLY A 71 13.77 -4.13 -10.88
CA GLY A 71 12.35 -3.97 -11.21
C GLY A 71 11.89 -4.85 -12.37
N SER A 72 10.66 -4.67 -12.80
CA SER A 72 10.03 -5.32 -13.95
C SER A 72 9.37 -4.27 -14.85
N GLY A 73 8.72 -4.72 -15.93
CA GLY A 73 7.85 -3.85 -16.72
C GLY A 73 6.70 -3.24 -15.89
N SER A 74 6.25 -3.92 -14.83
CA SER A 74 5.28 -3.36 -13.88
C SER A 74 5.89 -2.20 -13.11
N THR A 75 7.12 -2.35 -12.61
CA THR A 75 7.85 -1.27 -11.93
C THR A 75 7.94 -0.05 -12.83
N GLU A 76 8.36 -0.23 -14.08
CA GLU A 76 8.47 0.88 -15.05
C GLU A 76 7.12 1.56 -15.33
N PHE A 77 6.04 0.76 -15.44
CA PHE A 77 4.68 1.26 -15.57
C PHE A 77 4.19 2.04 -14.34
N GLY A 78 4.83 1.85 -13.18
CA GLY A 78 4.50 2.52 -11.92
C GLY A 78 3.79 1.62 -10.91
N VAL A 79 4.04 0.31 -10.96
CA VAL A 79 3.44 -0.67 -10.05
C VAL A 79 4.55 -1.36 -9.27
N LEU A 80 4.55 -1.20 -7.95
CA LEU A 80 5.47 -1.86 -7.02
C LEU A 80 5.12 -3.35 -6.88
N ASP A 81 5.87 -4.26 -7.48
CA ASP A 81 5.40 -5.64 -7.67
C ASP A 81 6.26 -6.75 -7.05
N LYS A 82 7.52 -6.51 -6.66
CA LYS A 82 8.38 -7.59 -6.16
C LYS A 82 8.40 -7.67 -4.63
N PRO A 83 8.16 -8.86 -4.04
CA PRO A 83 8.35 -9.07 -2.61
C PRO A 83 9.86 -9.07 -2.26
N PRO A 84 10.34 -8.21 -1.35
CA PRO A 84 11.68 -8.34 -0.78
C PRO A 84 11.83 -9.64 0.00
N LYS A 85 13.07 -10.09 0.26
CA LYS A 85 13.35 -11.31 1.02
C LYS A 85 12.68 -11.31 2.39
N ALA A 86 12.67 -10.15 3.06
CA ALA A 86 12.06 -9.95 4.36
C ALA A 86 10.55 -10.25 4.39
N ASP A 87 9.86 -10.23 3.24
CA ASP A 87 8.45 -10.59 3.19
C ASP A 87 8.20 -12.10 3.33
N SER A 88 9.25 -12.92 3.19
CA SER A 88 9.22 -14.37 3.48
C SER A 88 9.62 -14.72 4.92
N ASP A 89 9.86 -13.72 5.78
CA ASP A 89 10.19 -13.98 7.19
C ASP A 89 8.93 -14.29 8.01
N PRO A 90 9.01 -15.24 8.97
CA PRO A 90 7.93 -15.48 9.91
C PRO A 90 7.44 -14.20 10.61
N ILE A 91 6.15 -14.17 10.92
CA ILE A 91 5.50 -13.07 11.62
C ILE A 91 4.58 -13.62 12.71
N THR A 92 4.73 -13.06 13.92
CA THR A 92 3.84 -13.39 15.04
C THR A 92 2.49 -12.70 14.85
N ALA A 93 1.43 -13.25 15.44
CA ALA A 93 0.10 -12.64 15.41
C ALA A 93 0.10 -11.19 15.92
N LEU A 94 0.93 -10.87 16.93
CA LEU A 94 1.09 -9.50 17.43
C LEU A 94 1.64 -8.54 16.36
N LYS A 95 2.68 -8.95 15.63
CA LYS A 95 3.28 -8.13 14.56
C LYS A 95 2.36 -8.04 13.35
N ALA A 96 1.68 -9.14 13.00
CA ALA A 96 0.69 -9.18 11.93
C ALA A 96 -0.50 -8.26 12.26
N GLY A 97 -1.02 -8.31 13.49
CA GLY A 97 -2.07 -7.40 13.97
C GLY A 97 -1.67 -5.93 13.87
N ARG A 98 -0.42 -5.58 14.21
CA ARG A 98 0.12 -4.22 14.00
C ARG A 98 0.12 -3.82 12.52
N GLN A 99 0.54 -4.71 11.64
CA GLN A 99 0.55 -4.47 10.19
C GLN A 99 -0.88 -4.34 9.61
N ALA A 100 -1.81 -5.17 10.08
CA ALA A 100 -3.23 -5.09 9.72
C ALA A 100 -3.88 -3.78 10.20
N ALA A 101 -3.53 -3.29 11.39
CA ALA A 101 -3.99 -1.99 11.89
C ALA A 101 -3.52 -0.83 11.00
N LEU A 102 -2.28 -0.87 10.50
CA LEU A 102 -1.79 0.12 9.53
C LEU A 102 -2.55 0.04 8.20
N LEU A 103 -2.85 -1.17 7.69
CA LEU A 103 -3.68 -1.32 6.50
C LEU A 103 -5.09 -0.76 6.71
N GLN A 104 -5.70 -1.03 7.86
CA GLN A 104 -7.00 -0.46 8.20
C GLN A 104 -6.96 1.07 8.21
N ALA A 105 -5.96 1.65 8.87
CA ALA A 105 -5.77 3.10 8.90
C ALA A 105 -5.53 3.70 7.50
N SER A 106 -4.87 2.97 6.59
CA SER A 106 -4.74 3.40 5.19
C SER A 106 -6.08 3.50 4.48
N TRP A 107 -7.00 2.55 4.71
CA TRP A 107 -8.36 2.64 4.16
C TRP A 107 -9.15 3.80 4.75
N GLU A 108 -9.04 4.02 6.07
CA GLU A 108 -9.69 5.14 6.74
C GLU A 108 -9.20 6.48 6.19
N LEU A 109 -7.89 6.61 5.94
CA LEU A 109 -7.32 7.80 5.30
C LEU A 109 -7.82 8.01 3.87
N LEU A 110 -7.89 6.95 3.05
CA LEU A 110 -8.45 7.04 1.70
C LEU A 110 -9.91 7.50 1.74
N ASP A 111 -10.72 6.91 2.63
CA ASP A 111 -12.14 7.22 2.75
C ASP A 111 -12.33 8.69 3.20
N ASP A 112 -11.50 9.19 4.13
CA ASP A 112 -11.51 10.58 4.60
C ASP A 112 -11.09 11.58 3.51
N ILE A 113 -9.98 11.31 2.80
CA ILE A 113 -9.53 12.15 1.68
C ILE A 113 -10.59 12.21 0.59
N ALA A 114 -11.19 11.06 0.23
CA ALA A 114 -12.25 11.01 -0.76
C ALA A 114 -13.52 11.74 -0.32
N ALA A 115 -13.84 11.78 0.98
CA ALA A 115 -15.00 12.52 1.47
C ALA A 115 -14.84 14.04 1.29
N HIS A 116 -13.61 14.55 1.37
CA HIS A 116 -13.30 15.99 1.31
C HIS A 116 -12.83 16.48 -0.06
N ALA A 117 -12.40 15.58 -0.95
CA ALA A 117 -11.94 15.93 -2.29
C ALA A 117 -13.10 16.32 -3.24
N PRO A 118 -12.87 17.24 -4.21
CA PRO A 118 -13.84 17.55 -5.25
C PRO A 118 -14.09 16.32 -6.14
N ALA A 119 -15.29 16.22 -6.72
CA ALA A 119 -15.63 15.10 -7.59
C ALA A 119 -14.73 15.04 -8.83
N ALA A 120 -14.47 16.20 -9.45
CA ALA A 120 -13.54 16.33 -10.55
C ALA A 120 -12.13 16.61 -10.04
N LEU A 121 -11.16 15.84 -10.51
CA LEU A 121 -9.74 16.00 -10.14
C LEU A 121 -8.94 16.62 -11.29
N ARG A 122 -7.89 17.36 -10.94
CA ARG A 122 -6.95 17.94 -11.90
C ARG A 122 -6.36 16.86 -12.80
N LYS A 123 -6.50 17.06 -14.12
CA LYS A 123 -5.99 16.12 -15.12
C LYS A 123 -4.50 16.29 -15.34
N GLY A 124 -3.83 15.23 -15.79
CA GLY A 124 -2.42 15.28 -16.16
C GLY A 124 -2.16 16.08 -17.44
N PRO A 125 -0.89 16.32 -17.81
CA PRO A 125 -0.52 17.18 -18.95
C PRO A 125 -1.12 16.79 -20.30
N ARG A 126 -1.53 15.54 -20.47
CA ARG A 126 -2.17 15.00 -21.68
C ARG A 126 -3.67 14.76 -21.53
N GLY A 127 -4.31 15.41 -20.55
CA GLY A 127 -5.74 15.29 -20.26
C GLY A 127 -6.17 13.98 -19.58
N GLY A 128 -5.25 13.03 -19.37
CA GLY A 128 -5.53 11.76 -18.70
C GLY A 128 -5.67 11.89 -17.18
N GLY A 129 -6.43 10.97 -16.58
CA GLY A 129 -6.62 10.88 -15.13
C GLY A 129 -8.06 10.56 -14.75
N ARG A 130 -8.24 9.70 -13.75
CA ARG A 130 -9.56 9.38 -13.19
C ARG A 130 -10.04 10.52 -12.30
N ASP A 131 -11.35 10.71 -12.26
CA ASP A 131 -12.00 11.53 -11.24
C ASP A 131 -12.10 10.75 -9.92
N ARG A 132 -12.34 11.47 -8.82
CA ARG A 132 -12.26 10.95 -7.45
C ARG A 132 -12.96 9.61 -7.27
N ASP A 133 -14.23 9.54 -7.67
CA ASP A 133 -15.03 8.33 -7.50
C ASP A 133 -14.51 7.16 -8.36
N LYS A 134 -13.93 7.45 -9.52
CA LYS A 134 -13.30 6.45 -10.39
C LYS A 134 -11.95 5.98 -9.84
N VAL A 135 -11.22 6.80 -9.08
CA VAL A 135 -10.03 6.36 -8.33
C VAL A 135 -10.45 5.40 -7.21
N VAL A 136 -11.45 5.77 -6.41
CA VAL A 136 -11.95 4.93 -5.31
C VAL A 136 -12.52 3.61 -5.84
N GLU A 137 -13.33 3.64 -6.90
CA GLU A 137 -13.85 2.44 -7.57
C GLU A 137 -12.70 1.53 -8.04
N HIS A 138 -11.64 2.11 -8.60
CA HIS A 138 -10.46 1.35 -9.03
C HIS A 138 -9.75 0.66 -7.87
N VAL A 139 -9.57 1.34 -6.73
CA VAL A 139 -8.98 0.74 -5.53
C VAL A 139 -9.80 -0.49 -5.12
N ILE A 140 -11.10 -0.30 -4.88
CA ILE A 140 -11.99 -1.37 -4.39
C ILE A 140 -12.05 -2.54 -5.38
N ALA A 141 -12.13 -2.27 -6.68
CA ALA A 141 -12.14 -3.31 -7.71
C ALA A 141 -10.83 -4.11 -7.78
N SER A 142 -9.68 -3.44 -7.61
CA SER A 142 -8.37 -4.11 -7.66
C SER A 142 -8.17 -5.06 -6.48
N GLU A 143 -8.67 -4.69 -5.30
CA GLU A 143 -8.58 -5.49 -4.08
C GLU A 143 -9.27 -6.85 -4.21
N ALA A 144 -10.28 -6.99 -5.07
CA ALA A 144 -10.89 -8.28 -5.36
C ALA A 144 -9.88 -9.29 -5.94
N GLY A 145 -8.96 -8.82 -6.80
CA GLY A 145 -7.87 -9.63 -7.33
C GLY A 145 -6.86 -10.02 -6.24
N TYR A 146 -6.53 -9.07 -5.35
CA TYR A 146 -5.57 -9.27 -4.26
C TYR A 146 -6.12 -10.22 -3.19
N ALA A 147 -7.42 -10.14 -2.90
CA ALA A 147 -8.10 -11.03 -1.95
C ALA A 147 -7.93 -12.51 -2.35
N ARG A 148 -7.93 -12.82 -3.66
CA ARG A 148 -7.70 -14.19 -4.16
C ARG A 148 -6.30 -14.71 -3.85
N GLN A 149 -5.30 -13.83 -3.81
CA GLN A 149 -3.90 -14.18 -3.52
C GLN A 149 -3.67 -14.58 -2.06
N ILE A 150 -4.63 -14.26 -1.19
CA ILE A 150 -4.63 -14.62 0.24
C ILE A 150 -5.75 -15.60 0.60
N GLY A 151 -6.33 -16.28 -0.40
CA GLY A 151 -7.32 -17.34 -0.20
C GLY A 151 -8.77 -16.89 -0.02
N ILE A 152 -9.05 -15.59 -0.09
CA ILE A 152 -10.42 -15.08 -0.02
C ILE A 152 -11.07 -15.22 -1.39
N ARG A 153 -12.02 -16.15 -1.51
CA ARG A 153 -12.79 -16.36 -2.73
C ARG A 153 -13.82 -15.25 -2.87
N GLN A 154 -13.91 -14.68 -4.06
CA GLN A 154 -14.98 -13.78 -4.44
C GLN A 154 -15.81 -14.42 -5.55
N ASP A 155 -17.12 -14.21 -5.52
CA ASP A 155 -17.97 -14.57 -6.65
C ASP A 155 -17.50 -13.75 -7.86
N PRO A 156 -17.06 -14.39 -8.96
CA PRO A 156 -16.63 -13.68 -10.17
C PRO A 156 -17.70 -12.78 -10.78
N LYS A 157 -18.98 -13.02 -10.46
CA LYS A 157 -20.11 -12.20 -10.90
C LYS A 157 -20.42 -11.05 -9.94
N SER A 158 -19.85 -11.07 -8.75
CA SER A 158 -20.03 -10.01 -7.76
C SER A 158 -19.08 -8.85 -8.07
N SER A 159 -19.57 -7.89 -8.85
CA SER A 159 -19.02 -6.53 -8.91
C SER A 159 -19.65 -5.63 -7.84
N ASP A 160 -20.08 -6.20 -6.71
CA ASP A 160 -20.70 -5.41 -5.64
C ASP A 160 -19.63 -4.54 -4.96
N LEU A 161 -19.72 -3.25 -5.22
CA LEU A 161 -18.89 -2.19 -4.64
C LEU A 161 -19.70 -1.38 -3.60
N SER A 162 -20.85 -1.88 -3.15
CA SER A 162 -21.63 -1.24 -2.10
C SER A 162 -20.81 -1.09 -0.82
N PRO A 163 -21.03 -0.04 -0.02
CA PRO A 163 -20.29 0.16 1.23
C PRO A 163 -20.34 -1.06 2.19
N ALA A 164 -21.45 -1.80 2.19
CA ALA A 164 -21.59 -3.01 3.00
C ALA A 164 -20.68 -4.15 2.49
N ALA A 165 -20.64 -4.39 1.18
CA ALA A 165 -19.76 -5.38 0.57
C ALA A 165 -18.28 -5.04 0.77
N VAL A 166 -17.91 -3.76 0.63
CA VAL A 166 -16.55 -3.27 0.87
C VAL A 166 -16.14 -3.50 2.33
N ARG A 167 -16.97 -3.11 3.31
CA ARG A 167 -16.69 -3.34 4.73
C ARG A 167 -16.53 -4.83 5.05
N SER A 168 -17.42 -5.67 4.54
CA SER A 168 -17.36 -7.13 4.72
C SER A 168 -16.05 -7.71 4.18
N ARG A 169 -15.65 -7.29 2.97
CA ARG A 169 -14.39 -7.71 2.34
C ARG A 169 -13.17 -7.25 3.14
N ARG A 170 -13.10 -5.98 3.53
CA ARG A 170 -12.00 -5.44 4.34
C ARG A 170 -11.88 -6.19 5.67
N ALA A 171 -13.00 -6.54 6.33
CA ALA A 171 -12.99 -7.35 7.54
C ALA A 171 -12.43 -8.78 7.33
N GLN A 172 -12.78 -9.43 6.22
CA GLN A 172 -12.20 -10.74 5.85
C GLN A 172 -10.70 -10.64 5.60
N ILE A 173 -10.25 -9.60 4.88
CA ILE A 173 -8.83 -9.33 4.63
C ILE A 173 -8.08 -9.14 5.95
N LEU A 174 -8.59 -8.30 6.86
CA LEU A 174 -7.96 -8.07 8.16
C LEU A 174 -7.87 -9.36 8.99
N THR A 175 -8.91 -10.19 8.98
CA THR A 175 -8.91 -11.47 9.70
C THR A 175 -7.76 -12.39 9.25
N VAL A 176 -7.53 -12.48 7.93
CA VAL A 176 -6.42 -13.26 7.38
C VAL A 176 -5.08 -12.61 7.73
N LEU A 177 -4.95 -11.30 7.50
CA LEU A 177 -3.68 -10.59 7.61
C LEU A 177 -3.27 -10.23 9.04
N SER A 178 -4.13 -10.44 10.04
CA SER A 178 -3.79 -10.30 11.47
C SER A 178 -3.31 -11.60 12.12
N SER A 179 -3.25 -12.71 11.37
CA SER A 179 -2.85 -14.03 11.88
C SER A 179 -1.34 -14.22 11.83
N ALA A 180 -0.81 -15.14 12.66
CA ALA A 180 0.59 -15.54 12.55
C ALA A 180 0.84 -16.27 11.21
N SER A 181 2.05 -16.14 10.67
CA SER A 181 2.49 -16.85 9.46
C SER A 181 3.95 -17.24 9.60
N ASP A 182 4.30 -18.39 9.00
CA ASP A 182 5.68 -18.88 8.91
C ASP A 182 6.49 -18.21 7.79
N GLY A 183 5.91 -17.25 7.08
CA GLY A 183 6.53 -16.54 5.96
C GLY A 183 6.33 -17.22 4.60
N SER A 184 5.75 -18.42 4.57
CA SER A 184 5.34 -19.06 3.32
C SER A 184 4.10 -18.37 2.72
N PRO A 185 3.82 -18.56 1.42
CA PRO A 185 2.58 -18.08 0.81
C PRO A 185 1.33 -18.57 1.55
N LEU A 186 0.37 -17.67 1.78
CA LEU A 186 -0.87 -17.97 2.51
C LEU A 186 -1.74 -19.04 1.84
N ILE A 187 -1.59 -19.21 0.53
CA ILE A 187 -2.13 -20.31 -0.26
C ILE A 187 -1.10 -20.75 -1.30
N SER A 188 -1.29 -21.93 -1.90
CA SER A 188 -0.47 -22.38 -3.03
C SER A 188 -0.46 -21.34 -4.15
N LYS A 189 0.75 -20.89 -4.55
CA LYS A 189 0.98 -19.83 -5.56
C LYS A 189 0.38 -18.46 -5.19
N GLY A 190 0.00 -18.25 -3.94
CA GLY A 190 -0.45 -16.95 -3.42
C GLY A 190 0.70 -16.09 -2.91
N TRP A 191 0.37 -15.18 -2.00
CA TRP A 191 1.32 -14.22 -1.44
C TRP A 191 1.74 -14.54 -0.01
N PRO A 192 3.00 -14.26 0.37
CA PRO A 192 3.37 -14.15 1.78
C PRO A 192 2.56 -13.04 2.47
N LEU A 193 2.27 -13.20 3.76
CA LEU A 193 1.44 -12.26 4.52
C LEU A 193 1.97 -10.83 4.47
N ARG A 194 3.28 -10.65 4.71
CA ARG A 194 3.93 -9.33 4.75
C ARG A 194 3.82 -8.60 3.42
N TYR A 195 4.05 -9.34 2.32
CA TYR A 195 3.90 -8.80 0.98
C TYR A 195 2.45 -8.41 0.70
N ALA A 196 1.47 -9.24 1.09
CA ALA A 196 0.07 -8.93 0.91
C ALA A 196 -0.30 -7.60 1.61
N VAL A 197 0.00 -7.44 2.90
CA VAL A 197 -0.29 -6.18 3.63
C VAL A 197 0.36 -5.00 2.91
N ARG A 198 1.64 -5.13 2.54
CA ARG A 198 2.38 -4.07 1.85
C ARG A 198 1.74 -3.67 0.53
N ARG A 199 1.34 -4.67 -0.27
CA ARG A 199 0.73 -4.49 -1.59
C ARG A 199 -0.63 -3.79 -1.49
N PHE A 200 -1.49 -4.23 -0.56
CA PHE A 200 -2.76 -3.58 -0.28
C PHE A 200 -2.55 -2.13 0.18
N ALA A 201 -1.74 -1.93 1.23
CA ALA A 201 -1.55 -0.61 1.83
C ALA A 201 -0.90 0.38 0.86
N TRP A 202 0.06 -0.06 0.03
CA TRP A 202 0.68 0.80 -0.98
C TRP A 202 -0.33 1.23 -2.03
N HIS A 203 -1.13 0.30 -2.56
CA HIS A 203 -2.12 0.63 -3.58
C HIS A 203 -3.15 1.63 -3.06
N VAL A 204 -3.61 1.45 -1.81
CA VAL A 204 -4.53 2.37 -1.15
C VAL A 204 -3.92 3.75 -0.95
N LEU A 205 -2.71 3.84 -0.36
CA LEU A 205 -2.09 5.13 -0.04
C LEU A 205 -1.58 5.88 -1.27
N ASP A 206 -1.08 5.19 -2.30
CA ASP A 206 -0.69 5.81 -3.57
C ASP A 206 -1.88 6.53 -4.21
N HIS A 207 -3.06 5.91 -4.18
CA HIS A 207 -4.29 6.53 -4.68
C HIS A 207 -4.91 7.56 -3.73
N ALA A 208 -4.78 7.39 -2.41
CA ALA A 208 -5.20 8.42 -1.46
C ALA A 208 -4.42 9.73 -1.69
N TRP A 209 -3.10 9.62 -1.82
CA TRP A 209 -2.27 10.79 -2.12
C TRP A 209 -2.42 11.28 -3.57
N GLU A 210 -2.74 10.41 -4.53
CA GLU A 210 -3.14 10.85 -5.88
C GLU A 210 -4.36 11.78 -5.84
N ILE A 211 -5.38 11.44 -5.05
CA ILE A 211 -6.58 12.27 -4.89
C ILE A 211 -6.19 13.61 -4.26
N GLU A 212 -5.45 13.58 -3.15
CA GLU A 212 -4.99 14.77 -2.44
C GLU A 212 -4.19 15.71 -3.37
N ASP A 213 -3.19 15.18 -4.09
CA ASP A 213 -2.32 15.95 -4.99
C ASP A 213 -3.06 16.55 -6.20
N LYS A 214 -4.27 16.06 -6.51
CA LYS A 214 -5.09 16.49 -7.65
C LYS A 214 -6.40 17.18 -7.24
N SER A 215 -6.60 17.44 -5.95
CA SER A 215 -7.79 18.09 -5.42
C SER A 215 -7.77 19.63 -5.53
N GLU A 216 -6.62 20.20 -5.88
CA GLU A 216 -6.44 21.64 -6.18
C GLU A 216 -6.77 21.99 -7.64
#